data_AF-A0A7Y2NCQ5-F1
#
_entry.id   AF-A0A7Y2NCQ5-F1
#
_cell.length_a   1.000
_cell.length_b   1.000
_cell.length_c   1.000
_cell.angle_alpha   90.00
_cell.angle_beta   90.00
_cell.angle_gamma   90.00
#
_symmetry.space_group_name_H-M   'P 1'
#
loop_
_entity.id
_entity.type
_entity.pdbx_description
1 polymer ?
#
loop_
_entity_poly.entity_id
_entity_poly.type
_entity_poly.pdbx_seq_one_letter_code
_entity_poly.pdbx_strand_id
1 'polypeptide(L)' 'MKRHVSEFAGATASTDFISSLVSGLIVGLGADWLFSTSPVFTIIGVVMGAVSGFLRLYRASEILTDSKSRTRP' A
#
# COMPACT_ATOMS: atom_id res chain seq x y z
N MET A 1 17.33 15.33 15.98
CA MET A 1 16.90 13.91 15.94
C MET A 1 15.51 13.66 15.31
N LYS A 2 14.96 14.54 14.44
CA LYS A 2 13.62 14.32 13.82
C LYS A 2 13.65 13.88 12.35
N ARG A 3 14.77 14.06 11.64
CA ARG A 3 14.89 13.72 10.19
C ARG A 3 15.00 12.22 9.90
N HIS A 4 15.66 11.44 10.76
CA HIS A 4 15.83 10.01 10.52
C HIS A 4 14.50 9.24 10.58
N VAL A 5 13.59 9.62 11.49
CA VAL A 5 12.31 8.90 11.67
C VAL A 5 11.38 9.09 10.46
N SER A 6 11.43 10.25 9.79
CA SER A 6 10.63 10.51 8.59
C SER A 6 11.09 9.72 7.36
N GLU A 7 12.39 9.41 7.24
CA GLU A 7 12.88 8.53 6.17
C GLU A 7 12.39 7.10 6.36
N PHE A 8 12.46 6.58 7.58
CA PHE A 8 11.95 5.25 7.91
C PHE A 8 10.44 5.14 7.68
N ALA A 9 9.66 6.14 8.08
CA ALA A 9 8.21 6.15 7.87
C ALA A 9 7.83 6.11 6.38
N GLY A 10 8.54 6.87 5.54
CA GLY A 10 8.33 6.85 4.09
C GLY A 10 8.71 5.50 3.45
N ALA A 11 9.83 4.91 3.90
CA ALA A 11 10.26 3.58 3.45
C ALA A 11 9.25 2.49 3.83
N THR A 12 8.76 2.48 5.08
CA THR A 12 7.76 1.51 5.53
C THR A 12 6.46 1.63 4.75
N ALA A 13 5.95 2.85 4.52
CA ALA A 13 4.73 3.06 3.75
C ALA A 13 4.86 2.58 2.28
N SER A 14 6.05 2.73 1.71
CA SER A 14 6.36 2.23 0.36
C SER A 14 6.41 0.70 0.33
N THR A 15 7.05 0.08 1.31
CA THR A 15 7.09 -1.38 1.46
C THR A 15 5.71 -1.97 1.69
N ASP A 16 4.85 -1.30 2.46
CA ASP A 16 3.47 -1.73 2.70
C ASP A 16 2.63 -1.69 1.42
N PHE A 17 2.83 -0.67 0.57
CA PHE A 17 2.18 -0.59 -0.74
C PHE A 17 2.62 -1.71 -1.68
N ILE A 18 3.93 -1.95 -1.79
CA ILE A 18 4.46 -3.05 -2.60
C ILE A 18 3.95 -4.39 -2.06
N SER A 19 3.91 -4.57 -0.74
CA SER A 19 3.42 -5.79 -0.11
C SER A 19 1.94 -6.04 -0.40
N SER A 20 1.10 -5.00 -0.39
CA SER A 20 -0.32 -5.15 -0.74
C SER A 20 -0.52 -5.47 -2.23
N LEU A 21 0.32 -4.91 -3.11
CA LEU A 21 0.30 -5.19 -4.54
C LEU A 21 0.69 -6.65 -4.83
N VAL A 22 1.79 -7.11 -4.23
CA VAL A 22 2.27 -8.49 -4.35
C VAL A 22 1.25 -9.47 -3.78
N SER A 23 0.64 -9.15 -2.63
CA SER A 23 -0.43 -9.96 -2.06
C SER A 23 -1.62 -10.07 -3.00
N GLY A 24 -2.07 -8.96 -3.58
CA GLY A 24 -3.17 -8.94 -4.57
C GLY A 24 -2.85 -9.76 -5.82
N LEU A 25 -1.61 -9.68 -6.31
CA LEU A 25 -1.13 -10.48 -7.44
C LEU A 25 -1.14 -11.98 -7.13
N ILE A 26 -0.60 -12.39 -5.98
CA ILE A 26 -0.53 -13.81 -5.58
C ILE A 26 -1.94 -14.38 -5.41
N VAL A 27 -2.82 -13.66 -4.73
CA VAL A 27 -4.21 -14.09 -4.53
C VAL A 27 -4.94 -14.18 -5.87
N GLY A 28 -4.77 -13.18 -6.74
CA GLY A 28 -5.41 -13.16 -8.04
C GLY A 28 -4.92 -14.28 -8.97
N LEU A 29 -3.61 -14.54 -9.01
CA LEU A 29 -3.03 -15.67 -9.75
C LEU A 29 -3.50 -17.02 -9.22
N GLY A 30 -3.56 -17.16 -7.88
CA GLY A 30 -4.07 -18.38 -7.25
C GLY A 30 -5.55 -18.62 -7.56
N ALA A 31 -6.35 -17.56 -7.57
CA ALA A 31 -7.76 -17.63 -7.94
C ALA A 31 -7.95 -17.98 -9.42
N ASP A 32 -7.23 -17.32 -10.34
CA ASP A 32 -7.29 -17.63 -11.77
C ASP A 32 -6.88 -19.09 -12.04
N TRP A 33 -5.87 -19.61 -11.34
CA TRP A 33 -5.45 -21.01 -11.44
C TRP A 33 -6.52 -21.98 -10.93
N LEU A 34 -7.18 -21.67 -9.81
CA LEU A 34 -8.22 -22.53 -9.21
C LEU A 34 -9.51 -22.56 -10.04
N PHE A 35 -9.90 -21.42 -10.62
CA PHE A 35 -11.14 -21.29 -11.39
C PHE A 35 -10.94 -21.45 -12.91
N SER A 36 -9.71 -21.72 -13.38
CA SER A 36 -9.35 -21.78 -14.82
C SER A 36 -9.89 -20.57 -15.61
N THR A 37 -9.84 -19.41 -14.99
CA THR A 37 -10.35 -18.16 -15.58
C THR A 37 -9.22 -17.45 -16.30
N SER A 38 -9.50 -16.90 -17.49
CA SER A 38 -8.60 -15.92 -18.14
C SER A 38 -8.45 -14.72 -17.22
N PRO A 39 -7.34 -13.95 -17.22
CA PRO A 39 -6.64 -13.37 -16.06
C PRO A 39 -7.42 -12.28 -15.29
N VAL A 40 -8.68 -12.53 -14.98
CA VAL A 40 -9.68 -11.60 -14.50
C VAL A 40 -9.51 -11.45 -13.00
N PHE A 41 -9.35 -12.54 -12.24
CA PHE A 41 -9.09 -12.44 -10.81
C PHE A 41 -7.71 -11.86 -10.52
N THR A 42 -6.71 -12.09 -11.38
CA THR A 42 -5.42 -11.40 -11.30
C THR A 42 -5.58 -9.90 -11.45
N ILE A 43 -6.31 -9.42 -12.46
CA ILE A 43 -6.55 -7.98 -12.65
C ILE A 43 -7.31 -7.41 -11.45
N ILE A 44 -8.38 -8.06 -11.00
CA ILE A 44 -9.16 -7.61 -9.84
C ILE A 44 -8.30 -7.59 -8.57
N GLY A 45 -7.49 -8.63 -8.35
CA GLY A 45 -6.59 -8.75 -7.21
C GLY A 45 -5.53 -7.65 -7.18
N VAL A 46 -4.91 -7.34 -8.32
CA VAL A 46 -3.96 -6.24 -8.45
C VAL A 46 -4.62 -4.89 -8.19
N VAL A 47 -5.81 -4.65 -8.75
CA VAL A 47 -6.56 -3.40 -8.52
C VAL A 47 -6.93 -3.25 -7.04
N MET A 48 -7.45 -4.31 -6.41
CA MET A 48 -7.74 -4.30 -4.97
C MET A 48 -6.48 -4.09 -4.12
N GLY A 49 -5.36 -4.75 -4.46
CA GLY A 49 -4.08 -4.59 -3.78
C GLY A 49 -3.52 -3.17 -3.90
N ALA A 50 -3.65 -2.56 -5.08
CA ALA A 50 -3.26 -1.18 -5.33
C ALA A 50 -4.13 -0.19 -4.55
N VAL A 51 -5.47 -0.34 -4.57
CA VAL A 51 -6.39 0.52 -3.82
C VAL A 51 -6.14 0.41 -2.31
N SER A 52 -6.02 -0.81 -1.79
CA SER A 52 -5.68 -1.08 -0.39
C SER A 52 -4.38 -0.40 0.04
N GLY A 53 -3.31 -0.59 -0.73
CA GLY A 53 -2.01 0.02 -0.46
C GLY A 53 -2.08 1.54 -0.55
N PHE A 54 -2.76 2.07 -1.55
CA PHE A 54 -2.89 3.51 -1.77
C PHE A 54 -3.65 4.18 -0.61
N LEU A 55 -4.72 3.57 -0.10
CA LEU A 55 -5.45 4.09 1.05
C LEU A 55 -4.58 4.15 2.32
N ARG A 56 -3.70 3.15 2.52
CA ARG A 56 -2.74 3.16 3.63
C ARG A 56 -1.70 4.27 3.47
N LEU A 57 -1.15 4.43 2.27
CA LEU A 57 -0.20 5.47 1.95
C LEU A 57 -0.80 6.87 2.13
N TYR A 58 -2.04 7.07 1.66
CA TYR A 58 -2.78 8.32 1.81
C TYR A 58 -2.99 8.69 3.28
N ARG A 59 -3.47 7.74 4.10
CA ARG A 59 -3.61 7.97 5.56
C ARG A 59 -2.28 8.27 6.23
N ALA A 60 -1.20 7.58 5.84
CA ALA A 60 0.13 7.85 6.38
C ALA A 60 0.60 9.29 6.05
N SER A 61 0.31 9.78 4.84
CA SER A 61 0.66 11.15 4.43
C SER A 61 -0.15 12.23 5.16
N GLU A 62 -1.41 11.97 5.49
CA GLU A 62 -2.25 12.88 6.27
C GLU A 62 -1.73 13.03 7.71
N ILE A 63 -1.37 11.92 8.37
CA ILE A 63 -0.81 11.89 9.73
C ILE A 63 0.51 12.67 9.81
N LEU A 64 1.36 12.52 8.79
CA LEU A 64 2.63 13.25 8.70
C LEU A 64 2.44 14.76 8.49
N THR A 65 1.36 15.15 7.82
CA THR A 65 1.02 16.56 7.56
C THR A 65 0.45 17.22 8.81
N ASP A 66 -0.44 16.54 9.55
CA ASP A 66 -1.03 17.03 10.80
C ASP A 66 0.01 17.13 11.94
N SER A 67 0.98 16.22 11.99
CA SER A 67 2.08 16.30 12.96
C SER A 67 3.01 17.50 12.73
N LYS A 68 3.06 18.03 11.50
CA LYS A 68 3.91 19.16 11.12
C LYS A 68 3.26 20.51 11.43
N SER A 69 1.93 20.59 11.52
CA SER A 69 1.20 21.82 11.89
C SER A 69 1.16 22.05 13.41
N ARG A 70 1.16 20.99 14.24
CA ARG A 70 1.19 21.09 15.71
C ARG A 70 2.54 21.48 16.34
N THR A 71 3.60 21.55 15.55
CA THR A 71 4.97 21.86 16.04
C THR A 71 5.48 23.23 15.63
N ARG A 72 4.65 24.08 15.02
CA ARG A 72 4.96 25.51 14.88
C ARG A 72 4.24 26.28 16.00
N PRO A 73 4.99 26.92 16.94
CA PRO A 73 4.42 27.82 17.93
C PRO A 73 3.83 29.08 17.30
#